data_AF-A0A328ZGA2-F1
#
_entry.id   AF-A0A328ZGA2-F1
#
_cell.length_a   1.000
_cell.length_b   1.000
_cell.length_c   1.000
_cell.angle_alpha   90.00
_cell.angle_beta   90.00
_cell.angle_gamma   90.00
#
_symmetry.space_group_name_H-M   'P 1'
#
loop_
_entity.id
_entity.type
_entity.pdbx_description
1 polymer ?
#
loop_
_entity_poly.entity_id
_entity_poly.type
_entity_poly.pdbx_seq_one_letter_code
_entity_poly.pdbx_strand_id
1 'polypeptide(L)'
;MSLAVLSPSSPATLRSPARKVAGLLGLLAIALLGLALAFPSHALDLVAFTGITGPLTSALAQIANLGPGIKALVGFVGFVVALISLSALRNFGPVLFYVGLAIFGAVGLVIAGAIMGAVI
;
A
#
# COMPACT_ATOMS: atom_id res chain seq x y z
N MET A 1 22.94 -63.28 31.20
CA MET A 1 21.83 -63.10 30.24
C MET A 1 20.71 -62.32 30.91
N SER A 2 20.67 -60.99 30.73
CA SER A 2 19.45 -60.19 30.88
C SER A 2 19.69 -58.78 30.34
N LEU A 3 19.11 -58.50 29.18
CA LEU A 3 19.13 -57.21 28.49
C LEU A 3 18.19 -56.25 29.22
N ALA A 4 18.75 -55.25 29.91
CA ALA A 4 17.99 -54.08 30.30
C ALA A 4 17.78 -53.21 29.04
N VAL A 5 16.63 -53.42 28.40
CA VAL A 5 16.16 -52.60 27.27
C VAL A 5 15.90 -51.18 27.78
N LEU A 6 16.72 -50.22 27.34
CA LEU A 6 16.42 -48.80 27.42
C LEU A 6 15.30 -48.48 26.44
N SER A 7 14.11 -48.13 26.93
CA SER A 7 13.08 -47.46 26.13
C SER A 7 13.35 -45.95 26.13
N PRO A 8 13.75 -45.32 25.01
CA PRO A 8 13.61 -43.88 24.88
C PRO A 8 12.14 -43.56 24.59
N SER A 9 11.45 -42.97 25.57
CA SER A 9 10.21 -42.25 25.29
C SER A 9 10.56 -41.04 24.41
N SER A 10 10.25 -41.15 23.13
CA SER A 10 10.33 -40.04 22.19
C SER A 10 8.97 -39.36 22.10
N PRO A 11 8.74 -38.17 22.68
CA PRO A 11 7.66 -37.32 22.24
C PRO A 11 8.18 -36.56 21.03
N ALA A 12 8.07 -37.17 19.85
CA ALA A 12 8.10 -36.43 18.60
C ALA A 12 6.90 -35.46 18.63
N THR A 13 7.16 -34.24 19.09
CA THR A 13 6.21 -33.14 19.05
C THR A 13 5.98 -32.77 17.59
N LEU A 14 5.09 -33.49 16.93
CA LEU A 14 4.52 -33.16 15.63
C LEU A 14 3.73 -31.85 15.78
N ARG A 15 4.45 -30.73 15.73
CA ARG A 15 3.88 -29.40 15.49
C ARG A 15 3.28 -29.45 14.08
N SER A 16 1.98 -29.77 14.00
CA SER A 16 1.33 -29.94 12.71
C SER A 16 1.42 -28.64 11.88
N PRO A 17 1.67 -28.73 10.57
CA PRO A 17 1.78 -27.56 9.70
C PRO A 17 0.51 -26.70 9.72
N ALA A 18 -0.65 -27.33 9.95
CA ALA A 18 -1.94 -26.66 10.11
C ALA A 18 -1.96 -25.66 11.28
N ARG A 19 -1.30 -25.97 12.40
CA ARG A 19 -1.19 -25.04 13.54
C ARG A 19 -0.30 -23.84 13.23
N LYS A 20 0.72 -24.00 12.38
CA LYS A 20 1.58 -22.89 11.92
C LYS A 20 0.82 -21.95 10.98
N VAL A 21 0.04 -22.51 10.04
CA VAL A 21 -0.80 -21.72 9.11
C VAL A 21 -1.90 -20.97 9.87
N ALA A 22 -2.55 -21.62 10.84
CA ALA A 22 -3.53 -20.97 11.70
C ALA A 22 -2.93 -19.83 12.53
N GLY A 23 -1.72 -20.03 13.07
CA GLY A 23 -0.97 -18.97 13.77
C GLY A 23 -0.61 -17.79 12.85
N LEU A 24 -0.16 -18.06 11.62
CA LEU A 24 0.15 -17.02 10.64
C LEU A 24 -1.10 -16.23 10.24
N LEU A 25 -2.22 -16.90 9.97
CA LEU A 25 -3.50 -16.26 9.66
C LEU A 25 -4.01 -15.43 10.84
N GLY A 26 -3.85 -15.91 12.07
CA GLY A 26 -4.18 -15.15 13.27
C GLY A 26 -3.34 -13.88 13.42
N LEU A 27 -2.02 -13.98 13.22
CA LEU A 27 -1.14 -12.81 13.23
C LEU A 27 -1.45 -11.82 12.10
N LEU A 28 -1.75 -12.32 10.90
CA LEU A 28 -2.17 -11.49 9.76
C LEU A 28 -3.48 -10.75 10.06
N ALA A 29 -4.46 -11.43 10.64
CA ALA A 29 -5.74 -10.83 11.02
C ALA A 29 -5.56 -9.73 12.08
N ILE A 30 -4.73 -9.97 13.10
CA ILE A 30 -4.42 -8.98 14.14
C ILE A 30 -3.67 -7.78 13.53
N ALA A 31 -2.72 -8.03 12.62
CA ALA A 31 -2.00 -6.96 11.92
C ALA A 31 -2.95 -6.11 11.07
N LEU A 32 -3.87 -6.74 10.32
CA LEU A 32 -4.87 -6.04 9.52
C LEU A 32 -5.87 -5.26 10.38
N LEU A 33 -6.31 -5.80 11.53
CA LEU A 33 -7.16 -5.07 12.47
C LEU A 33 -6.43 -3.87 13.09
N GLY A 34 -5.19 -4.07 13.57
CA GLY A 34 -4.39 -2.98 14.13
C GLY A 34 -4.12 -1.88 13.12
N LEU A 35 -3.87 -2.28 11.87
CA LEU A 35 -3.68 -1.36 10.75
C LEU A 35 -4.98 -0.63 10.39
N ALA A 36 -6.13 -1.32 10.34
CA ALA A 36 -7.44 -0.73 10.08
C ALA A 36 -7.91 0.23 11.19
N LEU A 37 -7.43 0.07 12.43
CA LEU A 37 -7.71 0.98 13.54
C LEU A 37 -6.71 2.15 13.62
N ALA A 38 -5.48 1.97 13.13
CA ALA A 38 -4.46 3.02 13.07
C ALA A 38 -4.67 3.97 11.87
N PHE A 39 -5.10 3.47 10.71
CA PHE A 39 -5.31 4.30 9.52
C PHE A 39 -6.34 5.44 9.69
N PRO A 40 -7.48 5.27 10.38
CA PRO A 40 -8.47 6.34 10.59
C PRO A 40 -7.97 7.45 11.52
N SER A 41 -7.06 7.14 12.45
CA SER A 41 -6.58 8.09 13.47
C SER A 41 -5.40 8.94 13.01
N HIS A 42 -4.85 8.68 11.81
CA HIS A 42 -3.77 9.44 11.18
C HIS A 42 -4.13 10.03 9.82
N ALA A 43 -5.42 10.17 9.52
CA ALA A 43 -5.86 10.91 8.35
C ALA A 43 -5.52 12.39 8.55
N LEU A 44 -4.38 12.82 7.97
CA LEU A 44 -4.14 14.22 7.68
C LEU A 44 -5.31 14.71 6.84
N ASP A 45 -6.06 15.67 7.37
CA ASP A 45 -7.11 16.32 6.61
C ASP A 45 -6.46 17.17 5.51
N LEU A 46 -6.28 16.55 4.35
CA LEU A 46 -5.73 17.18 3.15
C LEU A 46 -6.69 18.19 2.52
N VAL A 47 -7.90 18.33 3.07
CA VAL A 47 -8.96 19.21 2.55
C VAL A 47 -9.19 20.41 3.48
N ALA A 48 -9.30 20.20 4.80
CA ALA A 48 -9.51 21.28 5.76
C ALA A 48 -8.27 21.64 6.60
N PHE A 49 -7.15 20.91 6.49
CA PHE A 49 -5.90 21.17 7.24
C PHE A 49 -6.15 21.47 8.73
N THR A 50 -7.12 20.79 9.33
CA THR A 50 -7.58 21.03 10.70
C THR A 50 -6.44 20.69 11.67
N GLY A 51 -5.64 21.71 12.01
CA GLY A 51 -4.45 21.59 12.87
C GLY A 51 -3.19 22.26 12.32
N ILE A 52 -3.12 22.61 11.02
CA ILE A 52 -2.06 23.46 10.48
C ILE A 52 -2.59 24.89 10.43
N THR A 53 -2.28 25.68 11.44
CA THR A 53 -2.53 27.13 11.43
C THR A 53 -1.28 27.84 10.92
N GLY A 54 -1.39 28.66 9.86
CA GLY A 54 -0.27 29.47 9.37
C GLY A 54 -0.32 29.79 7.87
N PRO A 55 0.73 30.44 7.33
CA PRO A 55 0.80 30.87 5.93
C PRO A 55 0.68 29.71 4.92
N LEU A 56 1.13 28.51 5.32
CA LEU A 56 1.17 27.29 4.49
C LEU A 56 -0.25 26.81 4.14
N THR A 57 -1.19 26.86 5.09
CA THR A 57 -2.59 26.45 4.88
C THR A 57 -3.32 27.38 3.92
N SER A 58 -3.05 28.69 4.01
CA SER A 58 -3.59 29.67 3.07
C SER A 58 -3.05 29.44 1.65
N ALA A 59 -1.75 29.13 1.52
CA ALA A 59 -1.15 28.77 0.23
C ALA A 59 -1.72 27.47 -0.35
N LEU A 60 -1.90 26.43 0.46
CA LEU A 60 -2.51 25.17 0.01
C LEU A 60 -3.99 25.32 -0.35
N ALA A 61 -4.75 26.13 0.38
CA ALA A 61 -6.12 26.47 0.03
C ALA A 61 -6.21 27.25 -1.29
N GLN A 62 -5.26 28.16 -1.56
CA GLN A 62 -5.17 28.86 -2.84
C GLN A 62 -4.81 27.91 -3.99
N ILE A 63 -3.90 26.95 -3.77
CA ILE A 63 -3.59 25.88 -4.73
C ILE A 63 -4.82 24.98 -4.95
N ALA A 64 -5.60 24.71 -3.90
CA ALA A 64 -6.84 23.95 -4.00
C ALA A 64 -7.95 24.70 -4.77
N ASN A 65 -7.94 26.03 -4.77
CA ASN A 65 -8.85 26.87 -5.56
C ASN A 65 -8.40 27.11 -7.01
N LEU A 66 -7.27 26.54 -7.44
CA LEU A 66 -6.87 26.61 -8.84
C LEU A 66 -7.94 25.95 -9.72
N GLY A 67 -8.21 26.57 -10.87
CA GLY A 67 -9.28 26.14 -11.75
C GLY A 67 -9.14 24.67 -12.21
N PRO A 68 -10.27 24.03 -12.59
CA PRO A 68 -10.34 22.69 -13.18
C PRO A 68 -9.17 22.29 -14.08
N GLY A 69 -8.80 23.14 -15.04
CA GLY A 69 -7.74 22.86 -16.01
C GLY A 69 -6.35 22.76 -15.41
N ILE A 70 -6.05 23.50 -14.34
CA ILE A 70 -4.72 23.48 -13.71
C ILE A 70 -4.55 22.20 -12.88
N LYS A 71 -5.61 21.75 -12.20
CA LYS A 71 -5.62 20.47 -11.49
C LYS A 71 -5.42 19.29 -12.46
N ALA A 72 -6.08 19.35 -13.62
CA ALA A 72 -5.90 18.36 -14.69
C ALA A 72 -4.45 18.36 -15.22
N LEU A 73 -3.85 19.53 -15.41
CA LEU A 73 -2.46 19.66 -15.87
C LEU A 73 -1.47 19.07 -14.86
N VAL A 74 -1.63 19.40 -13.57
CA VAL A 74 -0.78 18.83 -12.50
C VAL A 74 -0.94 17.31 -12.42
N GLY A 75 -2.17 16.80 -12.56
CA GLY A 75 -2.45 15.37 -12.64
C GLY A 75 -1.76 14.71 -13.84
N PHE A 76 -1.83 15.33 -15.01
CA PHE A 76 -1.15 14.85 -16.22
C PHE A 76 0.38 14.84 -16.07
N VAL A 77 0.97 15.91 -15.52
CA VAL A 77 2.43 15.97 -15.28
C VAL A 77 2.85 14.89 -14.28
N GLY A 78 2.10 14.71 -13.18
CA GLY A 78 2.34 13.64 -12.22
C GLY A 78 2.26 12.25 -12.86
N PHE A 79 1.30 12.05 -13.76
CA PHE A 79 1.14 10.80 -14.52
C PHE A 79 2.35 10.53 -15.43
N VAL A 80 2.84 11.55 -16.15
CA VAL A 80 4.04 11.45 -16.99
C VAL A 80 5.28 11.14 -16.15
N VAL A 81 5.46 11.82 -15.02
CA VAL A 81 6.58 11.58 -14.10
C VAL A 81 6.55 10.14 -13.56
N ALA A 82 5.37 9.59 -13.25
CA ALA A 82 5.23 8.20 -12.84
C ALA A 82 5.63 7.22 -13.94
N LEU A 83 5.28 7.48 -15.21
CA LEU A 83 5.72 6.66 -16.34
C LEU A 83 7.22 6.72 -16.58
N ILE A 84 7.85 7.89 -16.40
CA ILE A 84 9.31 8.03 -16.49
C ILE A 84 9.98 7.18 -15.40
N SER A 85 9.49 7.27 -14.17
CA SER A 85 9.99 6.49 -13.03
C SER A 85 9.79 4.99 -13.24
N LEU A 86 8.65 4.58 -13.81
CA LEU A 86 8.40 3.19 -14.18
C LEU A 86 9.36 2.72 -15.28
N SER A 87 9.73 3.58 -16.23
CA SER A 87 10.73 3.25 -17.24
C SER A 87 12.10 2.93 -16.62
N ALA A 88 12.43 3.51 -15.45
CA ALA A 88 13.67 3.18 -14.74
C ALA A 88 13.66 1.73 -14.21
N LEU A 89 12.48 1.14 -13.93
CA LEU A 89 12.35 -0.26 -13.54
C LEU A 89 12.74 -1.25 -14.64
N ARG A 90 12.78 -0.81 -15.91
CA ARG A 90 13.29 -1.65 -17.01
C ARG A 90 14.74 -2.07 -16.79
N ASN A 91 15.51 -1.28 -16.03
CA ASN A 91 16.90 -1.57 -15.67
C ASN A 91 17.04 -2.56 -14.49
N PHE A 92 15.97 -2.76 -13.71
CA PHE A 92 15.94 -3.71 -12.58
C PHE A 92 15.41 -5.10 -12.97
N GLY A 93 15.03 -5.28 -14.24
CA GLY A 93 14.64 -6.56 -14.83
C GLY A 93 13.29 -6.49 -15.56
N PRO A 94 13.07 -7.36 -16.59
CA PRO A 94 11.85 -7.31 -17.40
C PRO A 94 10.57 -7.50 -16.57
N VAL A 95 10.61 -8.34 -15.54
CA VAL A 95 9.46 -8.67 -14.70
C VAL A 95 8.95 -7.46 -13.93
N LEU A 96 9.83 -6.68 -13.29
CA LEU A 96 9.40 -5.49 -12.53
C LEU A 96 8.78 -4.44 -13.45
N PHE A 97 9.30 -4.30 -14.67
CA PHE A 97 8.71 -3.39 -15.64
C PHE A 97 7.30 -3.83 -16.07
N TYR A 98 7.11 -5.10 -16.44
CA TYR A 98 5.80 -5.60 -16.87
C TYR A 98 4.76 -5.58 -15.74
N VAL A 99 5.16 -5.99 -14.53
CA VAL A 99 4.27 -5.97 -13.35
C VAL A 99 3.96 -4.52 -12.97
N GLY A 100 4.95 -3.63 -12.94
CA GLY A 100 4.74 -2.22 -12.65
C GLY A 100 3.83 -1.54 -13.68
N LEU A 101 4.01 -1.84 -14.97
CA LEU A 101 3.15 -1.34 -16.05
C LEU A 101 1.73 -1.87 -15.94
N ALA A 102 1.55 -3.16 -15.62
CA ALA A 102 0.24 -3.76 -15.45
C ALA A 102 -0.54 -3.11 -14.29
N ILE A 103 0.12 -2.92 -13.14
CA ILE A 103 -0.49 -2.29 -11.96
C ILE A 103 -0.78 -0.81 -12.24
N PHE A 104 0.16 -0.09 -12.85
CA PHE A 104 0.00 1.32 -13.18
C PHE A 104 -1.15 1.54 -14.18
N GLY A 105 -1.25 0.69 -15.21
CA GLY A 105 -2.36 0.74 -16.16
C GLY A 105 -3.70 0.42 -15.50
N ALA A 106 -3.76 -0.60 -14.66
CA ALA A 106 -5.00 -1.02 -13.99
C ALA A 106 -5.50 0.00 -12.97
N VAL A 107 -4.62 0.61 -12.19
CA VAL A 107 -5.01 1.51 -11.08
C VAL A 107 -4.81 2.97 -11.45
N GLY A 108 -3.63 3.34 -11.95
CA GLY A 108 -3.25 4.73 -12.24
C GLY A 108 -4.10 5.33 -13.36
N LEU A 109 -4.40 4.57 -14.42
CA LEU A 109 -5.24 5.05 -15.52
C LEU A 109 -6.71 5.21 -15.09
N VAL A 110 -7.22 4.30 -14.24
CA VAL A 110 -8.59 4.36 -13.68
C VAL A 110 -8.76 5.58 -12.78
N ILE A 111 -7.80 5.84 -11.89
CA ILE A 111 -7.83 7.01 -11.01
C ILE A 111 -7.72 8.30 -11.84
N ALA A 112 -6.82 8.35 -12.82
CA ALA A 112 -6.70 9.51 -13.71
C ALA A 112 -8.02 9.79 -14.47
N GLY A 113 -8.67 8.74 -14.99
CA GLY A 113 -9.96 8.85 -15.65
C GLY A 113 -11.07 9.32 -14.70
N ALA A 114 -11.11 8.81 -13.47
CA ALA A 114 -12.07 9.22 -12.46
C ALA A 114 -11.89 10.69 -12.04
N ILE A 115 -10.64 11.15 -11.89
CA ILE A 115 -10.35 12.55 -11.58
C ILE A 115 -10.76 13.45 -12.75
N MET A 116 -10.49 13.04 -14.01
CA MET A 116 -10.87 13.85 -15.15
C MET A 116 -12.39 13.92 -15.37
N GLY A 117 -13.11 12.81 -15.10
CA GLY A 117 -14.57 12.76 -15.15
C GLY A 117 -15.28 13.45 -13.99
N ALA A 118 -14.59 13.77 -12.90
CA ALA A 118 -15.13 14.53 -11.77
C ALA A 118 -14.98 16.06 -11.92
N VAL A 119 -14.32 16.52 -12.99
CA VAL A 119 -13.97 17.93 -13.23
C VAL A 119 -14.93 18.61 -14.25
N ILE A 120 -15.86 17.83 -14.81
CA ILE A 120 -17.03 18.26 -15.61
C ILE A 120 -18.27 18.38 -14.72
#